data_AF-A0AA41NIC6-F1
#
_entry.id   AF-A0AA41NIC6-F1
#
_cell.length_a   1.000
_cell.length_b   1.000
_cell.length_c   1.000
_cell.angle_alpha   90.00
_cell.angle_beta   90.00
_cell.angle_gamma   90.00
#
_symmetry.space_group_name_H-M   'P 1'
#
loop_
_entity.id
_entity.type
_entity.pdbx_description
1 polymer ?
#
loop_
_entity_poly.entity_id
_entity_poly.type
_entity_poly.pdbx_seq_one_letter_code
_entity_poly.pdbx_strand_id
1 'polypeptide(L)'
;MEEAGFTAQMIILNHPGQICAGYAPVLDCHTAHIAYKFAELKEKIDCRSGKKLEDGSKFLKSGDAAIVDMVPEKPMCVESFSDYPLLSHFAVRDVRQTVLWVSSKHPREGCWSWQGHQVCPESSEG
;
A
#
# COMPACT_ATOMS: atom_id res chain seq x y z
N MET A 1 -1.01 -12.55 -9.48
CA MET A 1 -2.30 -12.61 -8.77
C MET A 1 -2.89 -11.20 -8.88
N GLU A 2 -4.07 -11.02 -9.48
CA GLU A 2 -4.69 -9.68 -9.55
C GLU A 2 -5.28 -9.34 -8.18
N GLU A 3 -4.75 -8.30 -7.55
CA GLU A 3 -5.14 -7.93 -6.18
C GLU A 3 -6.01 -6.67 -6.18
N ALA A 4 -7.12 -6.73 -5.45
CA ALA A 4 -8.02 -5.60 -5.23
C ALA A 4 -7.53 -4.66 -4.11
N GLY A 5 -6.44 -5.01 -3.42
CA GLY A 5 -5.80 -4.20 -2.40
C GLY A 5 -4.74 -4.98 -1.64
N PHE A 6 -3.72 -4.30 -1.16
CA PHE A 6 -2.62 -4.92 -0.42
C PHE A 6 -2.15 -4.02 0.72
N THR A 7 -1.36 -4.57 1.62
CA THR A 7 -0.73 -3.83 2.71
C THR A 7 0.73 -3.58 2.33
N ALA A 8 1.21 -2.36 2.46
CA ALA A 8 2.58 -2.02 2.09
C ALA A 8 3.26 -1.13 3.12
N GLN A 9 4.58 -1.25 3.21
CA GLN A 9 5.39 -0.29 3.94
C GLN A 9 5.69 0.88 3.01
N MET A 10 5.38 2.09 3.45
CA MET A 10 5.71 3.32 2.73
C MET A 10 6.63 4.20 3.55
N ILE A 11 7.53 4.91 2.87
CA ILE A 11 8.42 5.92 3.43
C ILE A 11 8.15 7.22 2.68
N ILE A 12 7.79 8.27 3.40
CA ILE A 12 7.48 9.58 2.82
C ILE A 12 8.76 10.35 2.58
N LEU A 13 8.97 10.76 1.33
CA LEU A 13 10.13 11.54 0.93
C LEU A 13 9.64 12.79 0.19
N ASN A 14 10.10 13.96 0.65
CA ASN A 14 9.95 15.22 -0.09
C ASN A 14 8.47 15.59 -0.40
N HIS A 15 7.54 15.27 0.51
CA HIS A 15 6.16 15.72 0.42
C HIS A 15 5.96 17.04 1.18
N PRO A 16 5.38 18.09 0.57
CA PRO A 16 5.25 19.40 1.19
C PRO A 16 4.10 19.47 2.22
N GLY A 17 3.19 18.49 2.18
CA GLY A 17 2.00 18.43 3.04
C GLY A 17 1.96 17.22 3.96
N GLN A 18 0.77 16.95 4.47
CA GLN A 18 0.48 15.75 5.27
C GLN A 18 -0.32 14.76 4.42
N ILE A 19 -0.01 13.47 4.57
CA ILE A 19 -0.75 12.38 3.94
C ILE A 19 -1.72 11.80 4.95
N CYS A 20 -2.98 11.68 4.56
CA CYS A 20 -4.04 11.12 5.39
C CYS A 20 -4.71 9.93 4.66
N ALA A 21 -5.46 9.13 5.40
CA ALA A 21 -6.33 8.11 4.81
C ALA A 21 -7.29 8.77 3.80
N GLY A 22 -7.49 8.12 2.66
CA GLY A 22 -8.28 8.61 1.53
C GLY A 22 -7.51 9.42 0.49
N TYR A 23 -6.23 9.73 0.73
CA TYR A 23 -5.38 10.36 -0.29
C TYR A 23 -5.19 9.41 -1.48
N ALA A 24 -5.17 9.98 -2.69
CA ALA A 24 -5.27 9.20 -3.93
C ALA A 24 -4.21 9.61 -4.98
N PRO A 25 -2.94 9.19 -4.83
CA PRO A 25 -1.89 9.48 -5.79
C PRO A 25 -1.86 8.48 -6.95
N VAL A 26 -0.90 8.66 -7.87
CA VAL A 26 -0.62 7.69 -8.95
C VAL A 26 0.56 6.81 -8.54
N LEU A 27 0.35 5.50 -8.61
CA LEU A 27 1.37 4.49 -8.38
C LEU A 27 1.99 4.08 -9.72
N ASP A 28 3.32 4.17 -9.80
CA ASP A 28 4.10 3.65 -10.91
C ASP A 28 4.60 2.25 -10.53
N CYS A 29 3.92 1.23 -11.05
CA CYS A 29 4.24 -0.18 -10.85
C CYS A 29 4.75 -0.79 -12.15
N HIS A 30 6.07 -1.00 -12.25
CA HIS A 30 6.75 -1.45 -13.47
C HIS A 30 6.48 -0.53 -14.67
N THR A 31 5.52 -0.90 -15.52
CA THR A 31 5.06 -0.14 -16.70
C THR A 31 3.67 0.46 -16.52
N ALA A 32 2.94 0.06 -15.49
CA ALA A 32 1.59 0.51 -15.21
C ALA A 32 1.59 1.80 -14.39
N HIS A 33 0.76 2.75 -14.83
CA HIS A 33 0.55 4.04 -14.16
C HIS A 33 -0.93 4.09 -13.78
N ILE A 34 -1.23 3.79 -12.52
CA ILE A 34 -2.61 3.57 -12.05
C ILE A 34 -2.85 4.44 -10.82
N ALA A 35 -4.03 5.06 -10.74
CA ALA A 35 -4.46 5.79 -9.57
C ALA A 35 -4.74 4.83 -8.41
N TYR A 36 -4.33 5.24 -7.23
CA TYR A 36 -4.27 4.39 -6.07
C TYR A 36 -4.81 5.13 -4.87
N LYS A 37 -5.58 4.47 -4.01
CA LYS A 37 -6.15 5.08 -2.81
C LYS A 37 -5.54 4.48 -1.56
N PHE A 38 -5.11 5.34 -0.64
CA PHE A 38 -4.77 4.92 0.72
C PHE A 38 -6.07 4.64 1.47
N ALA A 39 -6.38 3.36 1.71
CA ALA A 39 -7.58 2.97 2.44
C ALA A 39 -7.42 3.31 3.93
N GLU A 40 -6.31 2.90 4.55
CA GLU A 40 -6.09 3.05 5.98
C GLU A 40 -4.60 3.11 6.33
N LEU A 41 -4.23 4.05 7.20
CA LEU A 41 -2.88 4.18 7.74
C LEU A 41 -2.78 3.32 9.02
N LYS A 42 -2.41 2.05 8.87
CA LYS A 42 -2.40 1.09 10.00
C LYS A 42 -1.47 1.52 11.11
N GLU A 43 -0.18 1.66 10.80
CA GLU A 43 0.84 1.82 11.85
C GLU A 43 1.97 2.70 11.36
N LYS A 44 2.47 3.57 12.22
CA LYS A 44 3.72 4.29 11.98
C LYS A 44 4.87 3.40 12.39
N ILE A 45 5.87 3.25 11.53
CA ILE A 45 7.05 2.43 11.76
C ILE A 45 8.32 3.26 11.64
N ASP A 46 9.40 2.81 12.28
CA ASP A 46 10.72 3.37 12.06
C ASP A 46 11.32 2.84 10.74
N CYS A 47 11.82 3.73 9.89
CA CYS A 47 12.29 3.39 8.54
C CYS A 47 13.56 2.52 8.51
N ARG A 48 14.34 2.50 9.61
CA ARG A 48 15.60 1.74 9.70
C ARG A 48 15.43 0.42 10.41
N SER A 49 14.69 0.41 11.50
CA SER A 49 14.51 -0.76 12.35
C SER A 49 13.24 -1.56 12.05
N GLY A 50 12.30 -0.99 11.30
CA GLY A 50 11.00 -1.61 11.01
C GLY A 50 10.13 -1.81 12.25
N LYS A 51 10.49 -1.21 13.40
CA LYS A 51 9.74 -1.31 14.64
C LYS A 51 8.52 -0.40 14.59
N LYS A 52 7.40 -0.91 15.12
CA LYS A 52 6.18 -0.13 15.31
C LYS A 52 6.45 1.00 16.30
N LEU A 53 6.12 2.21 15.90
CA LEU A 53 6.23 3.42 16.71
C LEU A 53 4.87 3.80 17.30
N GLU A 54 3.85 3.87 16.46
CA GLU A 54 2.49 4.22 16.85
C GLU A 54 1.47 3.37 16.07
N ASP A 55 0.38 3.02 16.74
CA ASP A 55 -0.76 2.29 16.16
C ASP A 55 -1.85 3.29 15.76
N GLY A 56 -2.42 3.15 14.57
CA GLY A 56 -3.48 4.01 14.04
C GLY A 56 -3.07 5.46 13.78
N SER A 57 -2.13 5.69 12.85
CA SER A 57 -1.66 7.06 12.54
C SER A 57 -2.70 7.87 11.76
N LYS A 58 -3.02 9.08 12.22
CA LYS A 58 -4.01 9.95 11.55
C LYS A 58 -3.46 10.67 10.33
N PHE A 59 -2.17 11.01 10.35
CA PHE A 59 -1.49 11.74 9.29
C PHE A 59 0.00 11.42 9.31
N LEU A 60 0.62 11.47 8.14
CA LEU A 60 2.04 11.21 7.97
C LEU A 60 2.74 12.37 7.27
N LYS A 61 3.98 12.62 7.65
CA LYS A 61 4.81 13.73 7.14
C LYS A 61 6.07 13.22 6.45
N SER A 62 6.74 14.10 5.72
CA SER A 62 8.05 13.78 5.13
C SER A 62 9.04 13.27 6.19
N GLY A 63 9.69 12.14 5.90
CA GLY A 63 10.60 11.44 6.79
C GLY A 63 9.96 10.32 7.61
N ASP A 64 8.62 10.25 7.67
CA ASP A 64 7.92 9.17 8.37
C ASP A 64 7.87 7.91 7.51
N ALA A 65 7.86 6.76 8.17
CA ALA A 65 7.52 5.48 7.56
C ALA A 65 6.26 4.91 8.22
N ALA A 66 5.44 4.21 7.44
CA ALA A 66 4.20 3.62 7.92
C ALA A 66 3.83 2.37 7.13
N ILE A 67 3.07 1.49 7.77
CA ILE A 67 2.35 0.40 7.12
C ILE A 67 0.98 0.94 6.74
N VAL A 68 0.64 0.81 5.46
CA VAL A 68 -0.57 1.40 4.89
C VAL A 68 -1.31 0.36 4.06
N ASP A 69 -2.61 0.32 4.28
CA ASP A 69 -3.54 -0.42 3.46
C ASP A 69 -3.97 0.41 2.27
N MET A 70 -3.98 -0.27 1.16
CA MET A 70 -3.75 0.33 -0.11
C MET A 70 -4.74 -0.37 -1.07
N VAL A 71 -5.49 0.40 -1.88
CA VAL A 71 -6.43 -0.12 -2.89
C VAL A 71 -6.20 0.54 -4.26
N PRO A 72 -5.88 -0.22 -5.33
CA PRO A 72 -5.79 0.34 -6.68
C PRO A 72 -7.18 0.58 -7.28
N GLU A 73 -7.33 1.58 -8.15
CA GLU A 73 -8.58 1.79 -8.90
C GLU A 73 -8.82 0.71 -9.98
N LYS A 74 -7.76 0.07 -10.45
CA LYS A 74 -7.82 -1.00 -11.46
C LYS A 74 -7.05 -2.23 -10.97
N PRO A 75 -7.53 -3.46 -11.24
CA PRO A 75 -6.81 -4.67 -10.90
C PRO A 75 -5.39 -4.63 -11.48
N MET A 76 -4.42 -4.98 -10.65
CA MET A 76 -3.00 -5.03 -11.03
C MET A 76 -2.30 -6.17 -10.30
N CYS A 77 -1.30 -6.75 -10.94
CA CYS A 77 -0.43 -7.73 -10.29
C CYS A 77 0.63 -7.01 -9.47
N VAL A 78 0.69 -7.32 -8.19
CA VAL A 78 1.73 -6.84 -7.27
C VAL A 78 2.33 -8.06 -6.58
N GLU A 79 3.65 -8.14 -6.58
CA GLU A 79 4.40 -9.24 -5.97
C GLU A 79 4.81 -8.91 -4.54
N SER A 80 4.99 -9.93 -3.70
CA SER A 80 5.48 -9.75 -2.33
C SER A 80 6.98 -9.46 -2.31
N PHE A 81 7.45 -8.70 -1.31
CA PHE A 81 8.89 -8.50 -1.09
C PHE A 81 9.66 -9.80 -0.86
N SER A 82 9.04 -10.80 -0.21
CA SER A 82 9.69 -12.08 0.08
C SER A 82 9.98 -12.89 -1.18
N ASP A 83 9.05 -12.85 -2.15
CA ASP A 83 9.16 -13.66 -3.36
C ASP A 83 10.06 -12.99 -4.40
N TYR A 84 9.87 -11.68 -4.61
CA TYR A 84 10.61 -10.92 -5.62
C TYR A 84 11.05 -9.53 -5.11
N PRO A 85 12.18 -9.45 -4.37
CA PRO A 85 12.67 -8.18 -3.82
C PRO A 85 12.89 -7.08 -4.86
N LEU A 86 13.33 -7.45 -6.07
CA LEU A 86 13.59 -6.51 -7.16
C LEU A 86 12.32 -5.88 -7.74
N LEU A 87 11.18 -6.58 -7.68
CA LEU A 87 9.91 -6.13 -8.26
C LEU A 87 8.96 -5.55 -7.21
N SER A 88 9.19 -5.82 -5.93
CA SER A 88 8.34 -5.38 -4.82
C SER A 88 8.39 -3.88 -4.47
N HIS A 89 9.21 -3.10 -5.20
CA HIS A 89 9.44 -1.69 -4.93
C HIS A 89 8.71 -0.81 -5.95
N PHE A 90 7.91 0.12 -5.44
CA PHE A 90 7.13 1.04 -6.26
C PHE A 90 7.34 2.48 -5.84
N ALA A 91 7.30 3.37 -6.82
CA ALA A 91 7.33 4.80 -6.60
C ALA A 91 5.90 5.33 -6.68
N VAL A 92 5.51 6.12 -5.68
CA VAL A 92 4.27 6.87 -5.74
C VAL A 92 4.59 8.30 -6.15
N ARG A 93 3.87 8.79 -7.15
CA ARG A 93 3.99 10.16 -7.64
C ARG A 93 2.68 10.90 -7.45
N ASP A 94 2.78 12.11 -6.91
CA ASP A 94 1.71 13.10 -6.93
C ASP A 94 2.14 14.25 -7.83
N VAL A 95 1.20 15.10 -8.23
CA VAL A 95 1.34 16.14 -9.24
C VAL A 95 2.58 17.01 -8.96
N ARG A 96 3.71 16.62 -9.59
CA ARG A 96 5.06 17.23 -9.64
C ARG A 96 6.15 16.72 -8.68
N GLN A 97 5.91 15.75 -7.79
CA GLN A 97 6.96 15.23 -6.89
C GLN A 97 6.83 13.72 -6.65
N THR A 98 7.96 13.01 -6.53
CA THR A 98 7.99 11.64 -6.03
C THR A 98 7.75 11.70 -4.53
N VAL A 99 6.65 11.12 -4.07
CA VAL A 99 6.14 11.35 -2.72
C VAL A 99 6.57 10.25 -1.76
N LEU A 100 6.69 9.01 -2.25
CA LEU A 100 6.88 7.84 -1.38
C LEU A 100 7.64 6.71 -2.07
N TRP A 101 8.46 6.01 -1.28
CA TRP A 101 8.94 4.67 -1.61
C TRP A 101 8.02 3.64 -0.96
N VAL A 102 7.52 2.67 -1.72
CA VAL A 102 6.61 1.64 -1.21
C VAL A 102 7.23 0.26 -1.43
N SER A 103 7.23 -0.57 -0.38
CA SER A 103 7.58 -1.98 -0.44
C SER A 103 6.33 -2.82 -0.15
N SER A 104 5.94 -3.63 -1.12
CA SER A 104 4.82 -4.56 -0.99
C SER A 104 5.08 -5.55 0.14
N LYS A 105 4.25 -5.52 1.16
CA LYS A 105 4.14 -6.61 2.15
C LYS A 105 3.01 -7.51 1.68
N HIS A 106 2.96 -8.73 2.20
CA HIS A 106 2.10 -9.81 1.70
C HIS A 106 0.71 -9.30 1.27
N PRO A 107 0.13 -9.81 0.17
CA PRO A 107 -1.28 -9.58 -0.12
C PRO A 107 -2.06 -9.93 1.14
N ARG A 108 -3.13 -9.17 1.47
CA ARG A 108 -3.98 -9.53 2.61
C ARG A 108 -4.34 -11.00 2.43
N GLU A 109 -4.06 -11.84 3.43
CA GLU A 109 -4.62 -13.19 3.44
C GLU A 109 -6.14 -13.06 3.29
N GLY A 110 -6.67 -13.64 2.22
CA GLY A 110 -8.03 -13.39 1.75
C GLY A 110 -8.12 -12.83 0.33
N CYS A 111 -7.25 -13.27 -0.60
CA CYS A 111 -7.51 -13.08 -2.03
C CYS A 111 -8.81 -13.77 -2.41
N TRP A 112 -9.83 -12.95 -2.61
CA TRP A 112 -11.15 -13.32 -3.08
C TRP A 112 -11.04 -13.99 -4.45
N SER A 113 -11.43 -15.26 -4.54
CA SER A 113 -11.60 -15.90 -5.84
C SER A 113 -12.81 -15.30 -6.56
N TRP A 114 -12.60 -14.76 -7.76
CA TRP A 114 -13.68 -14.35 -8.66
C TRP A 114 -14.30 -15.60 -9.29
N GLN A 115 -15.38 -16.10 -8.69
CA GLN A 115 -16.35 -16.93 -9.39
C GLN A 115 -17.64 -16.13 -9.50
N GLY A 116 -18.23 -16.09 -10.71
CA GLY A 116 -19.31 -15.20 -11.06
C GLY A 116 -20.41 -15.06 -9.99
N HIS A 117 -20.70 -13.81 -9.66
CA HIS A 117 -21.93 -13.32 -9.02
C HIS A 117 -22.20 -13.58 -7.53
N GLN A 118 -21.20 -13.76 -6.65
CA GLN A 118 -21.37 -13.38 -5.23
C GLN A 118 -20.04 -13.28 -4.48
N VAL A 119 -19.82 -12.17 -3.75
CA VAL A 119 -18.70 -11.99 -2.83
C VAL A 119 -19.16 -12.47 -1.45
N CYS A 120 -18.78 -13.68 -1.04
CA CYS A 120 -19.12 -14.23 0.29
C CYS A 120 -17.89 -14.15 1.23
N PRO A 121 -17.95 -13.46 2.38
CA PRO A 121 -16.87 -13.52 3.36
C PRO A 121 -16.72 -14.94 3.88
N GLU A 122 -15.50 -15.45 3.90
CA GLU A 122 -15.19 -16.72 4.57
C GLU A 122 -15.41 -16.50 6.07
N SER A 123 -16.53 -17.02 6.56
CA SER A 123 -16.84 -17.11 7.97
C SER A 123 -15.70 -17.87 8.64
N SER A 124 -14.90 -17.17 9.44
CA SER A 124 -14.01 -17.80 10.40
C SER A 124 -14.85 -18.59 11.40
N GLU A 125 -14.93 -19.91 11.23
CA GLU A 125 -15.41 -20.85 12.25
C GLU A 125 -14.25 -21.73 12.72
N GLY A 126 -14.02 -21.68 14.04
CA GLY A 126 -13.83 -22.84 14.92
C GLY A 126 -12.55 -23.66 14.79
#